data_AF-A0A832QAE2-F1
#
_entry.id   AF-A0A832QAE2-F1
#
_cell.length_a   1.000
_cell.length_b   1.000
_cell.length_c   1.000
_cell.angle_alpha   90.00
_cell.angle_beta   90.00
_cell.angle_gamma   90.00
#
_symmetry.space_group_name_H-M   'P 1'
#
loop_
_entity.id
_entity.type
_entity.pdbx_description
1 polymer ?
#
loop_
_entity_poly.entity_id
_entity_poly.type
_entity_poly.pdbx_seq_one_letter_code
_entity_poly.pdbx_strand_id
1 'polypeptide(L)'
;HLMLSCLRALKLPARYVSGYLLNAPPPGVEKLVGSDASHAWVESWLPGVGWVGFDPTNGKQANDEFITMAWGRDFMDVTPLRGVVLGGGNHELLVKVSVSKLAPESL
;
A
#
# COMPACT_ATOMS: atom_id res chain seq x y z
N HIS A 1 2.35 10.30 4.08
CA HIS A 1 3.36 11.38 3.96
C HIS A 1 3.96 11.83 5.28
N LEU A 2 3.16 12.15 6.31
CA LEU A 2 3.69 12.67 7.58
C LEU A 2 4.78 11.79 8.22
N MET A 3 4.49 10.51 8.48
CA MET A 3 5.46 9.60 9.10
C MET A 3 6.75 9.46 8.26
N LEU A 4 6.62 9.41 6.93
CA LEU A 4 7.75 9.36 6.00
C LEU A 4 8.67 10.57 6.16
N SER A 5 8.08 11.77 6.26
CA SER A 5 8.83 13.01 6.47
C SER A 5 9.49 13.05 7.84
N CYS A 6 8.80 12.60 8.90
CA CYS A 6 9.37 12.53 10.25
C CYS A 6 10.58 11.59 10.32
N LEU A 7 10.49 10.39 9.74
CA LEU A 7 11.61 9.44 9.69
C LEU A 7 12.82 10.04 8.97
N ARG A 8 12.60 10.70 7.83
CA ARG A 8 13.68 11.36 7.08
C ARG A 8 14.27 12.56 7.82
N ALA A 9 13.46 13.32 8.57
CA ALA A 9 13.95 14.41 9.41
C ALA A 9 14.89 13.89 10.52
N LEU A 10 14.64 12.68 11.02
CA LEU A 10 15.51 11.96 11.94
C LEU A 10 16.70 11.26 11.25
N LYS A 11 16.93 11.53 9.96
CA LYS A 11 17.97 10.91 9.11
C LYS A 11 17.86 9.39 8.98
N LEU A 12 16.66 8.84 9.16
CA LEU A 12 16.40 7.42 8.91
C LEU A 12 16.07 7.21 7.42
N PRO A 13 16.71 6.23 6.75
CA PRO A 13 16.34 5.89 5.37
C PRO A 13 14.91 5.36 5.36
N ALA A 14 14.02 6.04 4.63
CA ALA A 14 12.61 5.67 4.57
C ALA A 14 12.03 5.82 3.16
N ARG A 15 11.13 4.91 2.79
CA ARG A 15 10.43 4.87 1.49
C ARG A 15 8.92 4.80 1.65
N TYR A 16 8.21 5.38 0.68
CA TYR A 16 6.77 5.24 0.54
C TYR A 16 6.49 3.92 -0.16
N VAL A 17 5.52 3.16 0.34
CA VAL A 17 5.11 1.89 -0.27
C VAL A 17 3.63 1.97 -0.63
N SER A 18 3.30 1.55 -1.85
CA SER A 18 1.94 1.43 -2.35
C SER A 18 1.66 -0.03 -2.69
N GLY A 19 0.47 -0.49 -2.32
CA GLY A 19 0.08 -1.87 -2.54
C GLY A 19 -1.35 -2.13 -2.10
N TYR A 20 -1.60 -3.35 -1.64
CA TYR A 20 -2.91 -3.77 -1.15
C TYR A 20 -2.82 -4.31 0.27
N LEU A 21 -3.87 -4.12 1.05
CA LEU A 21 -4.03 -4.69 2.38
C LEU A 21 -5.12 -5.76 2.36
N LEU A 22 -4.87 -6.90 3.02
CA LEU A 22 -5.92 -7.87 3.29
C LEU A 22 -6.98 -7.24 4.20
N ASN A 23 -8.07 -6.78 3.61
CA ASN A 23 -9.25 -6.35 4.35
C ASN A 23 -10.10 -7.56 4.74
N ALA A 24 -10.29 -7.75 6.05
CA ALA A 24 -11.21 -8.71 6.64
C ALA A 24 -12.29 -7.94 7.43
N PRO A 25 -13.35 -7.44 6.77
CA PRO A 25 -14.42 -6.76 7.47
C PRO A 25 -15.12 -7.70 8.46
N PRO A 26 -15.75 -7.15 9.52
CA PRO A 26 -16.66 -7.93 10.35
C PRO A 26 -17.77 -8.59 9.52
N PRO A 27 -18.34 -9.73 9.99
CA PRO A 27 -19.48 -10.36 9.33
C PRO A 27 -20.62 -9.36 9.10
N GLY A 28 -21.12 -9.30 7.86
CA GLY A 28 -22.20 -8.38 7.47
C GLY A 28 -21.73 -7.05 6.87
N VAL A 29 -20.42 -6.79 6.83
CA VAL A 29 -19.85 -5.64 6.12
C VAL A 29 -19.24 -6.12 4.80
N GLU A 30 -19.56 -5.46 3.70
CA GLU A 30 -18.98 -5.78 2.39
C GLU A 30 -17.46 -5.58 2.42
N LYS A 31 -16.76 -6.52 1.80
CA LYS A 31 -15.32 -6.42 1.62
C LYS A 31 -15.02 -5.29 0.66
N LEU A 32 -14.04 -4.46 0.99
CA LEU A 32 -13.53 -3.45 0.08
C LEU A 32 -12.95 -4.14 -1.17
N VAL A 33 -13.45 -3.77 -2.35
CA VAL A 33 -13.06 -4.32 -3.66
C VAL A 33 -12.52 -3.18 -4.52
N GLY A 34 -11.43 -3.41 -5.28
CA GLY A 34 -10.89 -2.42 -6.20
C GLY A 34 -9.98 -1.39 -5.53
N SER A 35 -10.10 -0.11 -5.89
CA SER A 35 -9.27 0.98 -5.33
C SER A 35 -9.38 1.10 -3.82
N ASP A 36 -10.50 0.68 -3.24
CA ASP A 36 -10.72 0.70 -1.79
C ASP A 36 -9.89 -0.36 -1.05
N ALA A 37 -9.31 -1.33 -1.77
CA ALA A 37 -8.30 -2.25 -1.23
C ALA A 37 -6.87 -1.69 -1.36
N SER A 38 -6.66 -0.64 -2.14
CA SER A 38 -5.34 -0.03 -2.25
C SER A 38 -4.97 0.60 -0.92
N HIS A 39 -3.72 0.42 -0.52
CA HIS A 39 -3.21 0.93 0.75
C HIS A 39 -1.81 1.46 0.58
N ALA A 40 -1.42 2.33 1.51
CA ALA A 40 -0.08 2.87 1.55
C ALA A 40 0.47 2.85 2.97
N TRP A 41 1.75 2.50 3.07
CA TRP A 41 2.50 2.48 4.31
C TRP A 41 3.90 3.04 4.07
N VAL A 42 4.70 3.10 5.12
CA VAL A 42 6.10 3.54 5.03
C VAL A 42 7.01 2.42 5.47
N GLU A 43 8.18 2.32 4.85
CA GLU A 43 9.23 1.40 5.31
C GLU A 43 10.47 2.19 5.70
N SER A 44 11.14 1.76 6.76
CA SER A 44 12.43 2.29 7.19
C SER A 44 13.50 1.21 7.20
N TRP A 45 14.72 1.55 6.81
CA TRP A 45 15.84 0.62 6.89
C TRP A 45 16.37 0.52 8.32
N LEU A 46 16.42 -0.70 8.86
CA LEU A 46 17.02 -1.02 10.14
C LEU A 46 18.26 -1.90 9.92
N PRO A 47 19.46 -1.48 10.36
CA PRO A 47 20.67 -2.29 10.25
C PRO A 47 20.49 -3.69 10.85
N GLY A 48 20.84 -4.72 10.10
CA GLY A 48 20.72 -6.13 10.51
C GLY A 48 19.32 -6.75 10.37
N VAL A 49 18.28 -5.94 10.13
CA VAL A 49 16.89 -6.41 9.96
C VAL A 49 16.41 -6.22 8.52
N GLY A 50 16.82 -5.13 7.88
CA GLY A 50 16.38 -4.76 6.55
C GLY A 50 15.27 -3.71 6.57
N TRP A 51 14.38 -3.73 5.57
CA TRP A 51 13.24 -2.82 5.49
C TRP A 51 12.12 -3.28 6.42
N VAL A 52 11.71 -2.41 7.35
CA VAL A 52 10.60 -2.66 8.26
C VAL A 52 9.45 -1.72 7.94
N GLY A 53 8.26 -2.27 7.72
CA GLY A 53 7.07 -1.52 7.34
C GLY A 53 6.22 -1.08 8.53
N PHE A 54 5.68 0.14 8.43
CA PHE A 54 4.85 0.77 9.43
C PHE A 54 3.62 1.37 8.76
N ASP A 55 2.45 1.00 9.27
CA ASP A 55 1.16 1.50 8.82
C ASP A 55 0.62 2.52 9.83
N PRO A 56 0.83 3.83 9.60
CA PRO A 56 0.34 4.86 10.50
C PRO A 56 -1.19 5.00 10.49
N THR A 57 -1.87 4.47 9.48
CA THR A 57 -3.34 4.54 9.38
C THR A 57 -3.98 3.57 10.37
N ASN A 58 -3.42 2.36 10.48
CA ASN A 58 -3.94 1.31 11.36
C ASN A 58 -3.13 1.14 12.65
N GLY A 59 -2.07 1.91 12.85
CA GLY A 59 -1.23 1.85 14.06
C GLY A 59 -0.50 0.51 14.23
N LYS A 60 -0.21 -0.20 13.14
CA LYS A 60 0.43 -1.54 13.19
C LYS A 60 1.68 -1.61 12.32
N GLN A 61 2.53 -2.60 12.61
CA GLN A 61 3.63 -2.98 11.73
C GLN A 61 3.09 -3.71 10.51
N ALA A 62 3.71 -3.51 9.34
CA ALA A 62 3.40 -4.28 8.16
C ALA A 62 3.80 -5.76 8.36
N ASN A 63 2.94 -6.66 7.89
CA ASN A 63 3.06 -8.11 7.99
C ASN A 63 2.58 -8.75 6.67
N ASP A 64 2.34 -10.06 6.68
CA ASP A 64 1.93 -10.83 5.50
C ASP A 64 0.56 -10.42 4.91
N GLU A 65 -0.17 -9.51 5.57
CA GLU A 65 -1.40 -8.92 5.06
C GLU A 65 -1.15 -7.79 4.06
N PHE A 66 0.09 -7.29 3.96
CA PHE A 66 0.48 -6.16 3.12
C PHE A 66 1.17 -6.66 1.85
N ILE A 67 0.50 -6.52 0.72
CA ILE A 67 1.02 -6.92 -0.59
C ILE A 67 1.66 -5.71 -1.25
N THR A 68 2.99 -5.69 -1.28
CA THR A 68 3.76 -4.62 -1.95
C THR A 68 3.59 -4.68 -3.46
N MET A 69 3.18 -3.56 -4.07
CA MET A 69 3.13 -3.42 -5.54
C MET A 69 4.24 -2.50 -6.06
N ALA A 70 4.51 -1.40 -5.37
CA ALA A 70 5.54 -0.44 -5.74
C ALA A 70 6.06 0.32 -4.52
N TRP A 71 7.29 0.83 -4.60
CA TRP A 71 7.88 1.69 -3.59
C TRP A 71 8.73 2.81 -4.21
N GLY A 72 8.79 3.95 -3.54
CA GLY A 72 9.44 5.15 -4.05
C GLY A 72 9.73 6.19 -2.97
N ARG A 73 10.18 7.38 -3.37
CA ARG A 73 10.45 8.46 -2.40
C ARG A 73 9.16 9.09 -1.89
N ASP A 74 8.11 9.11 -2.68
CA ASP A 74 6.77 9.54 -2.27
C ASP A 74 5.69 8.87 -3.14
N PHE A 75 4.46 9.33 -3.01
CA PHE A 75 3.33 8.87 -3.80
C PHE A 75 3.47 9.14 -5.31
N MET A 76 4.14 10.22 -5.72
CA MET A 76 4.32 10.59 -7.14
C MET A 76 5.24 9.63 -7.88
N ASP A 77 6.17 8.99 -7.17
CA ASP A 77 7.02 7.94 -7.73
C ASP A 77 6.25 6.62 -7.96
N VAL A 78 5.10 6.42 -7.31
CA VAL A 78 4.36 5.13 -7.29
C VAL A 78 2.85 5.25 -7.48
N THR A 79 2.39 6.34 -8.08
CA THR A 79 0.96 6.57 -8.28
C THR A 79 0.36 5.47 -9.18
N PRO A 80 -0.74 4.79 -8.77
CA PRO A 80 -1.32 3.68 -9.53
C PRO A 80 -1.74 4.02 -10.96
N LEU A 81 -2.10 5.29 -11.21
CA LEU A 81 -2.45 5.81 -12.52
C LEU A 81 -1.83 7.20 -12.71
N ARG A 82 -0.98 7.35 -13.71
CA ARG A 82 -0.38 8.63 -14.11
C ARG A 82 -0.42 8.77 -15.62
N GLY A 83 -0.88 9.92 -16.10
CA GLY A 83 -0.96 10.21 -17.52
C GLY A 83 -1.33 11.65 -17.80
N VAL A 84 -1.25 12.04 -19.07
CA VAL A 84 -1.74 13.32 -19.59
C VAL A 84 -2.94 13.00 -20.48
N VAL A 85 -4.06 13.67 -20.25
CA VAL A 85 -5.23 13.58 -21.13
C VAL A 85 -5.18 14.76 -22.10
N LEU A 86 -5.06 14.48 -23.39
CA LEU A 86 -5.07 15.49 -24.46
C LEU A 86 -6.33 15.31 -25.31
N GLY A 87 -7.15 16.36 -25.44
CA GLY A 87 -8.44 16.32 -26.12
C GLY A 87 -9.63 16.29 -25.15
N GLY A 88 -10.77 15.77 -25.60
CA GLY A 88 -12.00 15.64 -24.80
C GLY A 88 -12.86 14.45 -25.26
N GLY A 89 -13.63 13.90 -24.33
CA GLY A 89 -14.47 12.70 -24.51
C GLY A 89 -14.80 12.07 -23.15
N ASN A 90 -15.63 11.02 -23.14
CA ASN A 90 -15.88 10.26 -21.92
C ASN A 90 -14.76 9.23 -21.70
N HIS A 91 -14.17 9.25 -20.51
CA HIS A 91 -13.18 8.28 -20.08
C HIS A 91 -13.72 7.53 -18.86
N GLU A 92 -13.73 6.19 -18.94
CA GLU A 92 -14.10 5.32 -17.83
C GLU A 92 -12.91 4.43 -17.47
N LEU A 93 -12.60 4.33 -16.19
CA LEU A 93 -11.58 3.43 -15.67
C LEU A 93 -12.22 2.50 -14.64
N LEU A 94 -12.21 1.20 -14.95
CA LEU A 94 -12.68 0.17 -14.04
C LEU A 94 -11.50 -0.63 -13.51
N VAL A 95 -11.30 -0.62 -12.20
CA VAL A 95 -10.27 -1.42 -11.51
C VAL A 95 -10.94 -2.30 -10.45
N LYS A 96 -10.67 -3.60 -10.49
CA LYS A 96 -11.16 -4.57 -9.50
C LYS A 96 -10.01 -5.42 -8.97
N VAL A 97 -9.86 -5.45 -7.66
CA VAL A 97 -8.83 -6.21 -6.96
C VAL A 97 -9.46 -6.92 -5.76
N SER A 98 -9.08 -8.17 -5.54
CA SER A 98 -9.46 -8.96 -4.37
C SER A 98 -8.21 -9.62 -3.79
N VAL A 99 -8.00 -9.45 -2.48
CA VAL A 99 -6.89 -10.06 -1.74
C VAL A 99 -7.45 -11.15 -0.83
N SER A 100 -6.96 -12.38 -0.91
CA SER A 100 -7.41 -13.49 -0.06
C SER A 100 -6.23 -14.25 0.53
N LYS A 101 -6.41 -14.79 1.74
CA LYS A 101 -5.45 -15.75 2.30
C LYS A 101 -5.48 -17.01 1.44
N LEU A 102 -4.30 -17.55 1.14
CA LEU A 102 -4.20 -18.87 0.52
C LEU A 102 -4.57 -19.93 1.56
N ALA A 103 -5.26 -20.99 1.11
CA ALA A 103 -5.47 -22.15 1.96
C ALA A 103 -4.11 -22.80 2.27
N PRO A 104 -3.92 -23.42 3.43
CA PRO A 104 -2.71 -24.18 3.71
C PRO A 104 -2.52 -25.25 2.61
N GLU A 105 -1.33 -25.32 2.02
CA GLU A 105 -1.01 -26.45 1.14
C GLU A 105 -1.04 -27.73 1.98
N SER A 106 -1.80 -28.72 1.54
CA SER A 106 -1.74 -30.06 2.10
C SER A 106 -0.40 -30.68 1.72
N LEU A 107 0.54 -30.71 2.67
CA LEU A 107 1.78 -31.47 2.58
C LEU A 107 1.50 -32.98 2.54
#